data_AF-A0A1V9FY83-F1
#
_entry.id   AF-A0A1V9FY83-F1
#
_cell.length_a   1.000
_cell.length_b   1.000
_cell.length_c   1.000
_cell.angle_alpha   90.00
_cell.angle_beta   90.00
_cell.angle_gamma   90.00
#
_symmetry.space_group_name_H-M   'P 1'
#
loop_
_entity.id
_entity.type
_entity.pdbx_description
1 polymer ?
#
loop_
_entity_poly.entity_id
_entity_poly.type
_entity_poly.pdbx_seq_one_letter_code
_entity_poly.pdbx_strand_id
1 'polypeptide(L)'
;MPIHIGKIIQEEVERQRFTQKEFGALINKNEKTVPNIFSRVTMSIDLLIIISEALNMDFLSFFYNENPMNSLRVDEIAKLKFQLQKITEENKLLQRELALTQNIVESQKETISLAKEQVEQYKLKLTGITHFKKY
;
A
#
# COMPACT_ATOMS: atom_id res chain seq x y z
N MET A 1 27.55 18.11 7.29
CA MET A 1 27.49 18.96 8.50
C MET A 1 26.62 18.24 9.51
N PRO A 2 26.94 18.23 10.81
CA PRO A 2 26.09 17.55 11.78
C PRO A 2 24.70 18.20 11.79
N ILE A 3 23.66 17.39 11.66
CA ILE A 3 22.27 17.83 11.80
C ILE A 3 22.11 18.41 13.21
N HIS A 4 21.63 19.65 13.30
CA HIS A 4 21.36 20.30 14.57
C HIS A 4 19.85 20.34 14.81
N ILE A 5 19.31 19.28 15.40
CA ILE A 5 17.86 19.07 15.46
C ILE A 5 17.12 20.20 16.20
N GLY A 6 17.72 20.75 17.26
CA GLY A 6 17.13 21.86 18.00
C GLY A 6 16.92 23.13 17.16
N LYS A 7 17.80 23.42 16.19
CA LYS A 7 17.65 24.57 15.28
C LYS A 7 16.54 24.34 14.28
N ILE A 8 16.44 23.12 13.73
CA ILE A 8 15.37 22.74 12.80
C ILE A 8 14.00 22.86 13.49
N ILE A 9 13.91 22.41 14.75
CA ILE A 9 12.70 22.58 15.56
C ILE A 9 12.42 24.06 15.83
N GLN A 10 13.43 24.86 16.13
CA GLN A 10 13.27 26.30 16.34
C GLN A 10 12.71 26.98 15.08
N GLU A 11 13.27 26.70 13.91
CA GLU A 11 12.81 27.22 12.62
C GLU A 11 11.35 26.82 12.35
N GLU A 12 10.96 25.60 12.71
CA GLU A 12 9.57 25.14 12.60
C GLU A 12 8.62 25.90 13.52
N VAL A 13 8.99 26.06 14.80
CA VAL A 13 8.22 26.79 15.80
C VAL A 13 8.02 28.24 15.37
N GLU A 14 9.08 28.88 14.88
CA GLU A 14 9.05 30.24 14.36
C GLU A 14 8.17 30.34 13.10
N ARG A 15 8.25 29.36 12.19
CA ARG A 15 7.39 29.30 10.99
C ARG A 15 5.91 29.19 11.34
N GLN A 16 5.58 28.38 12.36
CA GLN A 16 4.21 28.23 12.85
C GLN A 16 3.77 29.38 13.77
N ARG A 17 4.66 30.34 14.04
CA ARG A 17 4.43 31.53 14.88
C ARG A 17 4.06 31.21 16.33
N PHE A 18 4.51 30.07 16.84
CA PHE A 18 4.34 29.75 18.25
C PHE A 18 5.33 30.54 19.11
N THR A 19 4.84 31.09 20.21
CA THR A 19 5.70 31.60 21.28
C THR A 19 6.36 30.45 22.03
N GLN A 20 7.46 30.72 22.75
CA GLN A 20 8.11 29.70 23.59
C GLN A 20 7.17 29.13 24.65
N LYS A 21 6.23 29.95 25.14
CA LYS A 21 5.21 29.52 26.10
C LYS A 21 4.21 28.55 25.48
N GLU A 22 3.70 28.87 24.29
CA GLU A 22 2.77 28.01 23.55
C GLU A 22 3.43 26.70 23.14
N PHE A 23 4.63 26.76 22.56
CA PHE A 23 5.38 25.56 22.20
C PHE A 23 5.69 24.70 23.43
N GLY A 24 6.17 25.31 24.51
CA GLY A 24 6.42 24.61 25.77
C GLY A 24 5.16 23.89 26.28
N ALA A 25 4.00 24.55 26.24
CA ALA A 25 2.74 23.96 26.64
C ALA A 25 2.36 22.75 25.77
N LEU A 26 2.54 22.82 24.44
CA LEU A 26 2.24 21.71 23.52
C LEU A 26 3.05 20.44 23.83
N ILE A 27 4.29 20.59 24.28
CA ILE A 27 5.19 19.46 24.55
C ILE A 27 5.27 19.11 26.05
N ASN A 28 4.35 19.65 26.87
CA ASN A 28 4.32 19.50 28.32
C ASN A 28 5.64 19.87 29.01
N LYS A 29 6.25 20.98 28.58
CA LYS A 29 7.48 21.56 29.14
C LYS A 29 7.29 22.99 29.60
N ASN A 30 8.15 23.41 30.54
CA ASN A 30 8.17 24.79 31.02
C ASN A 30 8.80 25.69 29.93
N GLU A 31 8.27 26.89 29.73
CA GLU A 31 8.80 27.90 28.80
C GLU A 31 10.32 28.13 28.97
N LYS A 32 10.82 28.10 30.21
CA LYS A 32 12.25 28.28 30.54
C LYS A 32 13.14 27.17 30.00
N THR A 33 12.57 26.00 29.71
CA THR A 33 13.30 24.84 29.17
C THR A 33 13.32 24.80 27.65
N VAL A 34 12.47 25.58 26.97
CA VAL A 34 12.39 25.62 25.51
C VAL A 34 13.70 26.09 24.86
N PRO A 35 14.39 27.15 25.33
CA PRO A 35 15.70 27.52 24.79
C PRO A 35 16.76 26.40 24.90
N ASN A 36 16.67 25.56 25.94
CA ASN A 36 17.55 24.39 26.07
C ASN A 36 17.26 23.35 24.98
N ILE A 37 15.99 23.19 24.56
CA ILE A 37 15.63 22.28 23.47
C ILE A 37 16.22 22.78 22.14
N PHE A 38 16.13 24.08 21.85
CA PHE A 38 16.65 24.66 20.61
C PHE A 38 18.17 24.60 20.49
N SER A 39 18.88 24.68 21.61
CA SER A 39 20.35 24.59 21.63
C SER A 39 20.90 23.17 21.51
N ARG A 40 20.05 22.14 21.55
CA ARG A 40 20.49 20.74 21.44
C ARG A 40 20.81 20.32 20.02
N VAL A 41 22.00 19.78 19.82
CA VAL A 41 22.40 19.12 18.56
C VAL A 41 21.61 17.83 18.35
N THR A 42 21.42 17.04 19.42
CA THR A 42 20.69 15.77 19.45
C THR A 42 19.72 15.71 20.63
N MET A 43 18.71 14.85 20.55
CA MET A 43 17.75 14.62 21.65
C MET A 43 17.22 13.18 21.64
N SER A 44 16.52 12.79 22.70
CA SER A 44 15.89 11.48 22.78
C SER A 44 14.79 11.33 21.74
N ILE A 45 14.60 10.11 21.24
CA ILE A 45 13.54 9.76 20.28
C ILE A 45 12.17 10.11 20.87
N ASP A 46 11.92 9.80 22.14
CA ASP A 46 10.64 10.12 22.81
C ASP A 46 10.30 11.62 22.75
N LEU A 47 11.29 12.49 23.01
CA LEU A 47 11.07 13.94 22.93
C LEU A 47 10.82 14.37 21.50
N LEU A 48 11.53 13.78 20.53
CA LEU A 48 11.35 14.09 19.13
C LEU A 48 9.98 13.68 18.62
N ILE A 49 9.44 12.53 19.07
CA ILE A 49 8.08 12.07 18.76
C ILE A 49 7.05 13.08 19.29
N ILE A 50 7.17 13.51 20.55
CA ILE A 50 6.26 14.50 21.15
C ILE A 50 6.30 15.81 20.37
N ILE A 51 7.49 16.28 19.99
CA ILE A 51 7.65 17.52 19.21
C ILE A 51 7.11 17.35 17.79
N SER A 52 7.33 16.18 17.17
CA SER A 52 6.77 15.83 15.85
C SER A 52 5.25 15.86 15.84
N GLU A 53 4.61 15.34 16.88
CA GLU A 53 3.17 15.40 17.06
C GLU A 53 2.69 16.84 17.29
N ALA A 54 3.36 17.57 18.19
CA ALA A 54 3.01 18.96 18.52
C ALA A 54 3.09 19.92 17.32
N LEU A 55 4.07 19.71 16.42
CA LEU A 55 4.30 20.56 15.26
C LEU A 55 3.80 19.93 13.96
N ASN A 56 3.20 18.74 14.01
CA ASN A 56 2.74 17.98 12.84
C ASN A 56 3.82 17.87 11.73
N MET A 57 5.05 17.52 12.12
CA MET A 57 6.19 17.40 11.23
C MET A 57 7.05 16.19 11.60
N ASP A 58 7.46 15.39 10.61
CA ASP A 58 8.39 14.28 10.82
C ASP A 58 9.85 14.78 10.94
N PHE A 59 10.31 14.96 12.18
CA PHE A 59 11.69 15.34 12.45
C PHE A 59 12.66 14.16 12.41
N LEU A 60 12.17 12.91 12.48
CA LEU A 60 13.02 11.72 12.32
C LEU A 60 13.52 11.61 10.88
N SER A 61 12.74 12.12 9.92
CA SER A 61 13.08 12.13 8.49
C SER A 61 14.45 12.74 8.17
N PHE A 62 14.91 13.72 8.95
CA PHE A 62 16.22 14.35 8.76
C PHE A 62 17.36 13.36 8.99
N PHE A 63 17.19 12.39 9.89
CA PHE A 63 18.21 11.39 10.17
C PHE A 63 18.19 10.22 9.18
N TYR A 64 17.12 10.02 8.42
CA TYR A 64 17.04 8.94 7.43
C TYR A 64 17.98 9.14 6.23
N ASN A 65 18.43 10.37 5.99
CA ASN A 65 19.38 10.67 4.92
C ASN A 65 20.85 10.56 5.38
N GLU A 66 21.09 10.39 6.67
CA GLU A 66 22.42 10.20 7.23
C GLU A 66 22.81 8.72 7.22
N ASN A 67 24.11 8.44 7.04
CA ASN A 67 24.62 7.08 7.20
C ASN A 67 24.70 6.70 8.68
N PRO A 68 24.37 5.45 9.07
CA PRO A 68 24.05 4.30 8.23
C PRO A 68 22.55 4.12 7.89
N MET A 69 21.67 5.04 8.33
CA MET A 69 20.22 4.91 8.12
C MET A 69 19.86 4.96 6.64
N ASN A 70 20.52 5.83 5.87
CA ASN A 70 20.31 5.95 4.44
C ASN A 70 20.59 4.62 3.70
N SER A 71 21.71 3.96 4.00
CA SER A 71 22.03 2.66 3.38
C SER A 71 21.01 1.59 3.73
N LEU A 72 20.58 1.49 5.00
CA LEU A 72 19.57 0.52 5.41
C LEU A 72 18.22 0.75 4.70
N ARG A 73 17.83 2.02 4.54
CA ARG A 73 16.60 2.40 3.84
C ARG A 73 16.67 2.10 2.35
N VAL A 74 17.81 2.35 1.71
CA VAL A 74 18.00 2.03 0.28
C VAL A 74 17.85 0.53 0.03
N ASP A 75 18.45 -0.30 0.89
CA ASP A 75 18.37 -1.75 0.79
C ASP A 75 16.92 -2.26 1.00
N GLU A 76 16.22 -1.71 1.99
CA GLU A 76 14.82 -2.04 2.24
C GLU A 76 13.92 -1.63 1.06
N ILE A 77 14.09 -0.41 0.53
CA ILE A 77 13.35 0.06 -0.64
C ILE A 77 13.61 -0.83 -1.85
N ALA A 78 14.86 -1.23 -2.07
CA ALA A 78 15.21 -2.13 -3.18
C ALA A 78 14.52 -3.50 -3.04
N LYS A 79 14.53 -4.07 -1.83
CA LYS A 79 13.85 -5.33 -1.52
C LYS A 79 12.34 -5.24 -1.73
N LEU A 80 11.70 -4.19 -1.22
CA LEU A 80 10.27 -3.96 -1.37
C LEU A 80 9.90 -3.75 -2.84
N LYS A 81 10.69 -2.99 -3.60
CA LYS A 81 10.48 -2.82 -5.06
C LYS A 81 10.56 -4.15 -5.80
N PHE A 82 11.53 -4.99 -5.47
CA PHE A 82 11.67 -6.31 -6.08
C PHE A 82 10.46 -7.21 -5.78
N GLN A 83 10.00 -7.24 -4.53
CA GLN A 83 8.81 -8.00 -4.15
C GLN A 83 7.55 -7.49 -4.85
N LEU A 84 7.37 -6.16 -4.93
CA LEU A 84 6.24 -5.54 -5.61
C LEU A 84 6.26 -5.86 -7.11
N GLN A 85 7.42 -5.83 -7.76
CA GLN A 85 7.56 -6.22 -9.16
C GLN A 85 7.17 -7.68 -9.38
N LYS A 86 7.66 -8.59 -8.53
CA LYS A 86 7.32 -10.02 -8.60
C LYS A 86 5.82 -10.25 -8.50
N ILE A 87 5.18 -9.67 -7.48
CA ILE A 87 3.73 -9.80 -7.27
C ILE A 87 2.94 -9.19 -8.45
N THR A 88 3.42 -8.08 -9.00
CA THR A 88 2.77 -7.43 -10.14
C THR A 88 2.79 -8.33 -11.37
N GLU A 89 3.91 -8.99 -11.66
CA GLU A 89 4.02 -9.92 -12.78
C GLU A 89 3.18 -11.19 -12.56
N GLU A 90 3.19 -11.76 -11.34
CA GLU A 90 2.32 -12.89 -10.99
C GLU A 90 0.84 -12.55 -11.17
N ASN A 91 0.41 -11.35 -10.75
CA ASN A 91 -0.98 -10.90 -10.92
C ASN A 91 -1.36 -10.76 -12.40
N LYS A 92 -0.47 -10.21 -13.23
CA LYS A 92 -0.69 -10.14 -14.69
C LYS A 92 -0.85 -11.52 -15.32
N LEU A 93 -0.05 -12.51 -14.89
CA LEU A 93 -0.17 -13.88 -15.39
C LEU A 93 -1.52 -14.49 -15.00
N LEU A 94 -1.91 -14.35 -13.72
CA LEU A 94 -3.20 -14.86 -13.23
C LEU A 94 -4.38 -14.21 -13.94
N GLN A 95 -4.32 -12.91 -14.24
CA GLN A 95 -5.36 -12.22 -14.99
C GLN A 95 -5.51 -12.76 -16.42
N ARG A 96 -4.40 -13.09 -17.09
CA ARG A 96 -4.44 -13.72 -18.42
C ARG A 96 -5.04 -15.11 -18.37
N GLU A 97 -4.64 -15.92 -17.41
CA GLU A 97 -5.17 -17.28 -17.21
C GLU A 97 -6.67 -17.26 -16.91
N LEU A 98 -7.11 -16.31 -16.07
CA LEU A 98 -8.52 -16.11 -15.78
C LEU A 98 -9.32 -15.76 -17.04
N ALA A 99 -8.81 -14.85 -17.87
CA ALA A 99 -9.47 -14.47 -19.13
C ALA A 99 -9.58 -15.66 -20.10
N LEU A 100 -8.52 -16.46 -20.23
CA LEU A 100 -8.55 -17.68 -21.05
C LEU A 100 -9.56 -18.69 -20.52
N THR A 101 -9.59 -18.90 -19.20
CA THR A 101 -10.54 -19.82 -18.56
C THR A 101 -11.98 -19.37 -18.76
N GLN A 102 -12.25 -18.06 -18.66
CA GLN A 102 -13.58 -17.50 -18.92
C GLN A 102 -14.04 -17.75 -20.36
N ASN A 103 -13.16 -17.54 -21.35
CA ASN A 103 -13.46 -17.83 -22.75
C ASN A 103 -13.76 -19.31 -23.00
N ILE A 104 -12.97 -20.21 -22.39
CA ILE A 104 -13.19 -21.67 -22.48
C ILE A 104 -14.55 -22.03 -21.88
N VAL A 105 -14.86 -21.51 -20.70
CA VAL A 105 -16.15 -21.76 -20.03
C VAL A 105 -17.31 -21.32 -20.91
N GLU A 106 -17.21 -20.16 -21.56
CA GLU A 106 -18.27 -19.67 -22.44
C GLU A 106 -18.47 -20.56 -23.68
N SER A 107 -17.39 -20.93 -24.36
CA SER A 107 -17.45 -21.85 -25.50
C SER A 107 -17.98 -23.24 -25.10
N GLN A 108 -17.65 -23.72 -23.90
CA GLN A 108 -18.18 -24.97 -23.37
C GLN A 108 -19.69 -24.89 -23.12
N LYS A 109 -20.21 -23.78 -22.61
CA LYS A 109 -21.66 -23.59 -22.44
C LYS A 109 -22.40 -23.67 -23.76
N GLU A 110 -21.89 -22.99 -24.80
CA GLU A 110 -22.48 -23.03 -26.14
C GLU A 110 -22.50 -24.46 -26.70
N THR A 111 -21.37 -25.17 -26.60
CA THR A 111 -21.24 -26.57 -27.05
C THR A 111 -22.25 -27.47 -26.33
N ILE A 112 -22.41 -27.30 -25.00
CA ILE A 112 -23.39 -28.05 -24.21
C ILE A 112 -24.82 -27.73 -24.65
N SER A 113 -25.13 -26.46 -24.96
CA SER A 113 -26.45 -26.07 -25.45
C SER A 113 -26.80 -26.78 -26.76
N LEU A 114 -25.88 -26.71 -27.74
CA LEU A 114 -26.04 -27.36 -29.04
C LEU A 114 -26.17 -28.89 -28.90
N ALA A 115 -25.36 -29.51 -28.04
CA ALA A 115 -25.44 -30.95 -27.79
C ALA A 115 -26.80 -31.35 -27.18
N LYS A 116 -27.34 -30.54 -26.25
CA LYS A 116 -28.67 -30.77 -25.68
C LYS A 116 -29.78 -30.66 -26.72
N GLU A 117 -29.72 -29.64 -27.58
CA GLU A 117 -30.68 -29.47 -28.68
C GLU A 117 -30.66 -30.67 -29.65
N GLN A 118 -29.46 -31.12 -30.04
CA GLN A 118 -29.32 -32.30 -30.90
C GLN A 118 -29.91 -33.55 -30.25
N VAL A 119 -29.63 -33.78 -28.96
CA VAL A 119 -30.19 -34.92 -28.21
C VAL A 119 -31.72 -34.90 -28.23
N GLU A 120 -32.35 -33.74 -28.01
CA GLU A 120 -33.81 -33.63 -28.08
C GLU A 120 -34.35 -33.89 -29.49
N GLN A 121 -33.70 -33.37 -30.53
CA GLN A 121 -34.09 -33.69 -31.91
C GLN A 121 -33.99 -35.19 -32.23
N TYR A 122 -32.93 -35.87 -31.76
CA TYR A 122 -32.78 -37.31 -31.95
C TYR A 122 -33.84 -38.11 -31.20
N LYS A 123 -34.20 -37.71 -29.97
CA LYS A 123 -35.31 -38.32 -29.21
C LYS A 123 -36.63 -38.23 -29.98
N LEU A 124 -36.96 -37.04 -30.50
CA LEU A 124 -38.19 -36.82 -31.28
C LEU A 124 -38.25 -37.71 -32.54
N LYS A 125 -37.13 -37.85 -33.26
CA LYS A 125 -37.04 -38.74 -34.43
C LYS A 125 -37.26 -40.20 -34.06
N LEU A 126 -36.69 -40.67 -32.95
CA LEU A 126 -36.87 -42.05 -32.47
C LEU A 126 -38.32 -42.36 -32.07
N THR A 127 -39.01 -41.41 -31.42
CA THR A 127 -40.44 -41.55 -31.10
C THR A 127 -41.35 -41.53 -32.34
N GLY A 128 -41.02 -40.75 -33.37
CA GLY A 128 -41.76 -40.76 -34.63
C GLY A 128 -41.65 -42.10 -35.37
N ILE A 129 -40.46 -42.71 -35.40
CA ILE A 129 -40.21 -43.99 -36.08
C ILE A 129 -40.92 -45.17 -35.38
N THR A 130 -41.03 -45.13 -34.04
CA THR A 130 -41.69 -46.19 -33.27
C THR A 130 -43.22 -46.21 -33.43
N HIS A 131 -43.85 -45.09 -33.81
CA HIS A 131 -45.28 -45.06 -34.17
C HIS A 131 -45.57 -45.60 -35.58
N PHE A 132 -44.63 -45.50 -36.53
CA PHE A 132 -44.81 -46.02 -37.89
C PHE A 132 -44.62 -47.54 -38.01
N LYS A 133 -43.91 -48.19 -37.09
CA LYS A 133 -43.68 -49.66 -37.10
C LYS A 133 -44.80 -50.51 -36.47
N LYS A 134 -45.89 -49.88 -36.00
CA LYS A 134 -46.97 -50.55 -35.25
C LYS A 134 -48.25 -50.82 -36.06
N TYR A 135 -48.21 -50.63 -37.37
CA TYR A 135 -49.32 -50.92 -38.30
C TYR A 135 -48.90 -51.97 -39.33
#